data_AF-A0A7C7PHK1-F1
#
_entry.id   AF-A0A7C7PHK1-F1
#
_cell.length_a   1.000
_cell.length_b   1.000
_cell.length_c   1.000
_cell.angle_alpha   90.00
_cell.angle_beta   90.00
_cell.angle_gamma   90.00
#
_symmetry.space_group_name_H-M   'P 1'
#
loop_
_entity.id
_entity.type
_entity.pdbx_description
1 polymer ?
#
loop_
_entity_poly.entity_id
_entity_poly.type
_entity_poly.pdbx_seq_one_letter_code
_entity_poly.pdbx_strand_id
1 'polypeptide(L)' 'MTDGEDSFSKTIECLPDELFACGNIMEVEGERWRIRAIHTGKGRTLRGKRAAIDIRRIYLHTPHAPRRYREESYRGPQN' A
#
# COMPACT_ATOMS: atom_id res chain seq x y z
N MET A 1 2.25 6.02 5.24
CA MET A 1 3.01 4.82 4.89
C MET A 1 3.82 4.46 6.09
N THR A 2 3.78 3.20 6.51
CA THR A 2 4.47 2.71 7.71
C THR A 2 5.31 1.52 7.32
N ASP A 3 6.60 1.60 7.59
CA ASP A 3 7.56 0.51 7.45
C ASP A 3 8.23 0.25 8.79
N GLY A 4 7.98 -0.91 9.39
CA GLY A 4 8.42 -1.20 10.76
C GLY A 4 7.95 -0.12 11.75
N GLU A 5 8.91 0.59 12.34
CA GLU A 5 8.69 1.66 13.32
C GLU A 5 8.59 3.05 12.66
N ASP A 6 9.01 3.16 11.41
CA ASP A 6 9.03 4.42 10.66
C ASP A 6 7.69 4.70 9.98
N SER A 7 7.27 5.96 9.99
CA SER A 7 6.03 6.38 9.34
C SER A 7 6.17 7.74 8.66
N PHE A 8 5.66 7.83 7.43
CA PHE A 8 5.72 9.02 6.61
C PHE A 8 4.41 9.27 5.86
N SER A 9 4.14 10.53 5.53
CA SER A 9 2.94 10.97 4.81
C SER A 9 3.28 11.46 3.42
N LYS A 10 2.41 11.19 2.44
CA LYS A 10 2.53 11.71 1.09
C LYS A 10 1.15 11.95 0.47
N THR A 11 1.08 12.89 -0.47
CA THR A 11 -0.08 13.13 -1.32
C THR A 11 0.05 12.33 -2.62
N ILE A 12 -1.04 11.72 -3.05
CA ILE A 12 -1.12 10.95 -4.30
C ILE A 12 -2.25 11.58 -5.13
N GLU A 13 -1.95 11.95 -6.37
CA GLU A 13 -2.96 12.40 -7.33
C GLU A 13 -3.68 11.18 -7.90
N CYS A 14 -5.00 11.26 -7.98
CA CYS A 14 -5.87 10.18 -8.44
C CYS A 14 -7.17 10.74 -8.99
N LEU A 15 -7.90 9.93 -9.76
CA LEU A 15 -9.22 10.32 -10.25
C LEU A 15 -10.27 10.19 -9.13
N PRO A 16 -11.29 11.07 -9.10
CA PRO A 16 -12.33 11.03 -8.05
C PRO A 16 -13.06 9.68 -7.92
N ASP A 17 -13.24 8.96 -9.02
CA ASP A 17 -13.93 7.67 -9.12
C ASP A 17 -13.00 6.46 -8.96
N GLU A 18 -11.69 6.67 -8.81
CA GLU A 18 -10.72 5.60 -8.61
C GLU A 18 -11.02 4.81 -7.34
N LEU A 19 -11.05 3.48 -7.44
CA LEU A 19 -11.43 2.59 -6.35
C LEU A 19 -10.20 2.07 -5.59
N PHE A 20 -10.10 2.46 -4.32
CA PHE A 20 -9.11 1.93 -3.40
C PHE A 20 -9.71 0.85 -2.53
N ALA A 21 -9.04 -0.31 -2.43
CA ALA A 21 -9.52 -1.44 -1.66
C ALA A 21 -8.51 -1.89 -0.59
N CYS A 22 -9.00 -2.13 0.62
CA CYS A 22 -8.17 -2.68 1.68
C CYS A 22 -7.61 -4.05 1.28
N GLY A 23 -6.31 -4.24 1.41
CA GLY A 23 -5.58 -5.43 1.00
C GLY A 23 -4.87 -5.33 -0.34
N ASN A 24 -5.26 -4.39 -1.20
CA ASN A 24 -4.60 -4.19 -2.49
C ASN A 24 -3.19 -3.62 -2.32
N ILE A 25 -2.35 -3.88 -3.32
CA ILE A 25 -1.03 -3.29 -3.44
C ILE A 25 -1.14 -2.04 -4.33
N MET A 26 -0.50 -0.96 -3.89
CA MET A 26 -0.28 0.27 -4.64
C MET A 26 1.22 0.44 -4.87
N GLU A 27 1.58 1.15 -5.93
CA GLU A 27 2.94 1.63 -6.13
C GLU A 27 2.99 3.13 -5.81
N VAL A 28 3.97 3.54 -5.01
CA VAL A 28 4.21 4.94 -4.65
C VAL A 28 5.71 5.16 -4.71
N GLU A 29 6.18 6.02 -5.62
CA GLU A 29 7.61 6.28 -5.86
C GLU A 29 8.44 5.04 -6.19
N GLY A 30 7.89 4.11 -6.97
CA GLY A 30 8.57 2.85 -7.32
C GLY A 30 8.55 1.80 -6.20
N GLU A 31 8.03 2.15 -5.02
CA GLU A 31 7.91 1.23 -3.90
C GLU A 31 6.50 0.65 -3.79
N ARG A 32 6.40 -0.62 -3.42
CA ARG A 32 5.11 -1.32 -3.28
C ARG A 32 4.59 -1.20 -1.86
N TRP A 33 3.32 -0.87 -1.74
CA TRP A 33 2.64 -0.65 -0.46
C TRP A 33 1.29 -1.37 -0.40
N ARG A 34 0.99 -2.02 0.72
CA ARG A 34 -0.33 -2.61 0.95
C ARG A 34 -1.28 -1.61 1.61
N ILE A 35 -2.47 -1.44 1.05
CA ILE A 35 -3.57 -0.71 1.71
C ILE A 35 -4.01 -1.47 2.95
N ARG A 36 -3.62 -1.00 4.13
CA ARG A 36 -3.98 -1.59 5.41
C ARG A 36 -5.35 -1.13 5.88
N ALA A 37 -5.69 0.13 5.61
CA ALA A 37 -6.93 0.75 6.06
C ALA A 37 -7.27 1.99 5.25
N ILE A 38 -8.55 2.33 5.17
CA ILE A 38 -9.07 3.52 4.49
C ILE A 38 -9.88 4.34 5.50
N HIS A 39 -9.56 5.63 5.61
CA HIS A 39 -10.30 6.58 6.45
C HIS A 39 -11.26 7.40 5.58
N THR A 40 -12.54 7.32 5.89
CA THR A 40 -13.56 8.25 5.42
C THR A 40 -13.88 9.24 6.55
N GLY A 41 -14.46 10.40 6.29
CA GLY A 41 -14.82 11.34 7.37
C GLY A 41 -15.71 10.79 8.49
N LYS A 42 -16.25 9.58 8.31
CA LYS A 42 -17.08 8.88 9.29
C LYS A 42 -16.28 7.86 10.12
N GLY A 43 -15.00 7.65 9.82
CA GLY A 43 -14.12 6.71 10.49
C GLY A 43 -13.25 5.87 9.55
N ARG A 44 -12.45 4.98 10.13
CA ARG A 44 -11.54 4.10 9.40
C ARG A 44 -12.12 2.69 9.23
N THR A 45 -12.02 2.14 8.02
CA THR A 45 -12.30 0.74 7.72
C THR A 45 -11.02 -0.05 7.41
N LEU A 46 -11.00 -1.32 7.81
CA LEU A 46 -9.92 -2.27 7.49
C LEU A 46 -10.31 -3.24 6.35
N ARG A 47 -11.50 -3.08 5.78
CA ARG A 47 -12.07 -3.93 4.74
C ARG A 47 -12.87 -3.11 3.72
N GLY A 48 -13.12 -3.71 2.56
CA GLY A 48 -13.94 -3.14 1.49
C GLY A 48 -13.18 -2.16 0.60
N LYS A 49 -13.95 -1.52 -0.29
CA LYS A 49 -13.47 -0.57 -1.30
C LYS A 49 -14.18 0.79 -1.18
N ARG A 50 -13.51 1.87 -1.57
CA ARG A 50 -14.04 3.24 -1.58
C ARG A 50 -13.53 3.99 -2.80
N ALA A 51 -14.35 4.88 -3.35
CA ALA A 51 -13.93 5.82 -4.38
C ALA A 51 -13.05 6.92 -3.77
N ALA A 52 -12.09 7.44 -4.52
CA ALA A 52 -11.15 8.46 -4.04
C ALA A 52 -11.85 9.67 -3.41
N ILE A 53 -12.96 10.09 -4.02
CA ILE A 53 -13.77 11.24 -3.55
C ILE A 53 -14.31 11.07 -2.12
N ASP A 54 -14.48 9.84 -1.64
CA ASP A 54 -14.95 9.53 -0.29
C ASP A 54 -13.82 9.39 0.75
N ILE A 55 -12.56 9.42 0.30
CA ILE A 55 -11.39 9.09 1.10
C ILE A 55 -10.71 10.36 1.61
N ARG A 56 -10.43 10.39 2.92
CA ARG A 56 -9.60 11.43 3.54
C ARG A 56 -8.15 11.01 3.69
N ARG A 57 -7.90 9.71 3.97
CA ARG A 57 -6.56 9.17 4.16
C ARG A 57 -6.53 7.68 3.88
N ILE A 58 -5.44 7.22 3.27
CA ILE A 58 -5.12 5.81 3.10
C ILE A 58 -3.93 5.46 4.00
N TYR A 59 -4.06 4.38 4.77
CA TYR A 59 -2.96 3.84 5.56
C TYR A 59 -2.33 2.71 4.78
N LEU A 60 -1.05 2.89 4.48
CA LEU A 60 -0.22 2.00 3.69
C LEU A 60 0.82 1.38 4.60
N HIS A 61 1.01 0.06 4.50
CA HIS A 61 2.08 -0.67 5.18
C HIS A 61 2.97 -1.32 4.12
N THR A 62 4.23 -1.57 4.45
CA THR A 62 5.03 -2.46 3.60
C THR A 62 4.29 -3.78 3.42
N PRO A 63 4.21 -4.31 2.19
CA PRO A 63 3.67 -5.64 1.97
C PRO A 63 4.54 -6.57 2.80
N HIS A 64 3.98 -7.24 3.81
CA HIS A 64 4.71 -8.32 4.47
C HIS A 64 5.31 -9.18 3.38
N ALA A 65 6.65 -9.32 3.39
CA ALA A 65 7.35 -10.06 2.35
C ALA A 65 6.57 -11.34 2.07
N PRO A 66 6.33 -11.73 0.80
CA PRO A 66 6.01 -13.12 0.59
C PRO A 66 7.08 -13.89 1.35
N ARG A 67 6.70 -14.93 2.11
CA ARG A 67 7.62 -15.86 2.79
C ARG A 67 8.70 -16.47 1.84
N ARG A 68 8.76 -16.04 0.57
CA ARG A 68 9.61 -16.47 -0.52
C ARG A 68 10.11 -15.30 -1.39
N TYR A 69 10.68 -14.27 -0.79
CA TYR A 69 11.72 -13.46 -1.43
C TYR A 69 12.80 -13.11 -0.42
N ARG A 70 13.33 -14.14 0.25
CA ARG A 70 14.73 -14.18 0.62
C ARG A 70 15.43 -14.87 -0.57
N GLU A 71 15.54 -14.18 -1.69
CA GLU A 71 16.45 -14.61 -2.77
C GLU A 71 17.86 -14.21 -2.38
N GLU A 72 18.40 -14.94 -1.41
CA GLU A 72 19.84 -15.07 -1.17
C GLU A 72 20.43 -16.09 -2.17
N SER A 73 19.76 -16.36 -3.32
CA SER A 73 20.05 -17.52 -4.16
C SER A 73 19.94 -17.33 -5.69
N TYR A 74 19.70 -16.13 -6.24
CA TYR A 74 20.00 -15.90 -7.66
C TYR A 74 21.52 -15.68 -7.84
N ARG A 75 22.30 -16.75 -7.71
CA ARG A 75 23.56 -16.84 -8.46
C ARG A 75 23.13 -17.06 -9.91
N GLY A 76 23.09 -15.98 -10.69
CA GLY A 76 23.03 -16.09 -12.14
C GLY A 76 24.16 -17.03 -12.63
N PRO A 77 23.99 -17.69 -13.78
CA PRO A 77 25.03 -18.58 -14.30
C PRO A 77 26.33 -17.78 -14.45
N GLN A 78 27.39 -18.24 -13.77
CA GLN A 78 28.74 -17.80 -14.08
C GLN A 78 29.14 -18.46 -15.39
N ASN A 79 29.38 -17.64 -16.41
CA ASN A 79 30.02 -18.02 -17.65
C ASN A 79 31.21 -17.09 -17.85
#